data_AF-A0A7G3FJM5-F1
#
_entry.id   AF-A0A7G3FJM5-F1
#
_cell.length_a   1.000
_cell.length_b   1.000
_cell.length_c   1.000
_cell.angle_alpha   90.00
_cell.angle_beta   90.00
_cell.angle_gamma   90.00
#
_symmetry.space_group_name_H-M   'P 1'
#
loop_
_entity.id
_entity.type
_entity.pdbx_description
1 polymer ?
#
loop_
_entity_poly.entity_id
_entity_poly.type
_entity_poly.pdbx_seq_one_letter_code
_entity_poly.pdbx_strand_id
1 'polypeptide(L)'
;MGLDISLINIVRKPTDELCWLNSDESPELLSSYKDFFSERTHEDGTKEQGYWYEELAYQRKGVLKSFYDKYDADEFIFTEPELLTLNQYIHPDNKLTFHVDFLDKFNEGSNFVMMGY
;
A
#
# COMPACT_ATOMS: atom_id res chain seq x y z
N MET A 1 -8.52 -14.71 7.72
CA MET A 1 -8.31 -13.87 6.53
C MET A 1 -6.82 -13.60 6.48
N GLY A 2 -6.19 -13.76 5.32
CA GLY A 2 -4.76 -13.49 5.17
C GLY A 2 -4.57 -12.05 4.77
N LEU A 3 -3.55 -11.40 5.30
CA LEU A 3 -3.10 -10.07 4.88
C LEU A 3 -2.71 -10.08 3.40
N ASP A 4 -3.07 -9.01 2.71
CA ASP A 4 -2.79 -8.72 1.32
C ASP A 4 -1.68 -7.66 1.24
N ILE A 5 -0.87 -7.71 0.18
CA ILE A 5 0.24 -6.78 -0.04
C ILE A 5 -0.05 -6.00 -1.32
N SER A 6 -0.18 -4.67 -1.22
CA SER A 6 -0.43 -3.80 -2.37
C SER A 6 0.69 -2.78 -2.52
N LEU A 7 1.22 -2.63 -3.74
CA LEU A 7 2.08 -1.49 -4.09
C LEU A 7 1.18 -0.36 -4.56
N ILE A 8 1.20 0.77 -3.86
CA ILE A 8 0.29 1.88 -4.14
C ILE A 8 1.03 3.20 -4.35
N ASN A 9 0.42 4.08 -5.11
CA ASN A 9 0.90 5.42 -5.39
C ASN A 9 -0.19 6.45 -5.07
N ILE A 10 0.15 7.51 -4.34
CA ILE A 10 -0.80 8.59 -4.03
C ILE A 10 -0.94 9.50 -5.24
N VAL A 11 -2.18 9.79 -5.61
CA VAL A 11 -2.49 10.58 -6.82
C VAL A 11 -3.45 11.73 -6.49
N ARG A 12 -3.41 12.78 -7.32
CA ARG A 12 -4.34 13.92 -7.18
C ARG A 12 -5.71 13.64 -7.76
N LYS A 13 -5.75 12.82 -8.81
CA LYS A 13 -6.96 12.50 -9.56
C LYS A 13 -6.94 10.99 -9.80
N PRO A 14 -7.73 10.22 -9.05
CA PRO A 14 -7.76 8.78 -9.24
C PRO A 14 -8.39 8.44 -10.58
N THR A 15 -7.96 7.32 -11.15
CA THR A 15 -8.65 6.70 -12.28
C THR A 15 -9.92 5.95 -11.84
N ASP A 16 -9.97 5.52 -10.57
CA ASP A 16 -11.10 4.83 -9.92
C ASP A 16 -11.41 5.45 -8.53
N GLU A 17 -12.65 5.84 -8.29
CA GLU A 17 -13.10 6.43 -7.01
C GLU A 17 -13.17 5.42 -5.84
N LEU A 18 -12.85 4.14 -6.08
CA LEU A 18 -12.82 3.11 -5.04
C LEU A 18 -11.54 3.13 -4.17
N CYS A 19 -10.47 3.80 -4.60
CA CYS A 19 -9.17 3.74 -3.93
C CYS A 19 -8.91 4.98 -3.04
N TRP A 20 -9.34 4.91 -1.78
CA TRP A 20 -9.18 5.98 -0.79
C TRP A 20 -8.53 5.48 0.51
N LEU A 21 -7.63 6.28 1.09
CA LEU A 21 -7.08 6.09 2.43
C LEU A 21 -7.52 7.24 3.33
N ASN A 22 -8.14 6.90 4.47
CA ASN A 22 -8.55 7.88 5.47
C ASN A 22 -7.33 8.42 6.22
N SER A 23 -7.25 9.74 6.38
CA SER A 23 -6.11 10.36 7.07
C SER A 23 -6.04 10.08 8.56
N ASP A 24 -7.16 9.77 9.21
CA ASP A 24 -7.21 9.42 10.63
C ASP A 24 -6.67 8.00 10.88
N GLU A 25 -6.79 7.12 9.88
CA GLU A 25 -6.28 5.74 9.91
C GLU A 25 -4.83 5.65 9.41
N SER A 26 -4.38 6.61 8.61
CA SER A 26 -3.03 6.63 8.02
C SER A 26 -2.28 7.96 8.26
N PRO A 27 -2.05 8.36 9.53
CA PRO A 27 -1.46 9.66 9.86
C PRO A 27 -0.01 9.83 9.38
N GLU A 28 0.74 8.74 9.20
CA GLU A 28 2.11 8.75 8.68
C GLU A 28 2.22 9.31 7.26
N LEU A 29 1.16 9.18 6.45
CA LEU A 29 1.12 9.72 5.09
C LEU A 29 1.13 11.25 5.06
N LEU A 30 0.69 11.91 6.14
CA LEU A 30 0.61 13.38 6.18
C LEU A 30 1.97 14.07 6.03
N SER A 31 3.02 13.46 6.56
CA SER A 31 4.36 14.02 6.48
C SER A 31 4.91 14.06 5.05
N SER A 32 4.61 13.02 4.27
CA SER A 32 5.17 12.79 2.94
C SER A 32 4.24 13.24 1.81
N TYR A 33 2.93 13.20 2.03
CA TYR A 33 1.91 13.40 0.99
C TYR A 33 0.98 14.59 1.25
N LYS A 34 1.37 15.53 2.11
CA LYS A 34 0.57 16.72 2.45
C LYS A 34 -0.03 17.43 1.22
N ASP A 35 0.73 17.53 0.14
CA ASP A 35 0.30 18.23 -1.07
C ASP A 35 -0.81 17.50 -1.85
N PHE A 36 -1.03 16.22 -1.56
CA PHE A 36 -2.06 15.37 -2.16
C PHE A 36 -3.30 15.20 -1.27
N PHE A 37 -3.29 15.80 -0.08
CA PHE A 37 -4.41 15.76 0.85
C PHE A 37 -5.69 16.26 0.19
N SER A 38 -6.76 15.48 0.31
CA SER A 38 -8.03 15.72 -0.35
C SER A 38 -9.20 15.51 0.61
N GLU A 39 -10.40 15.84 0.14
CA GLU A 39 -11.66 15.59 0.83
C GLU A 39 -12.63 14.92 -0.15
N ARG A 40 -13.25 13.82 0.25
CA ARG A 40 -14.39 13.21 -0.46
C ARG A 40 -15.68 13.41 0.33
N THR A 41 -16.78 13.54 -0.38
CA THR A 41 -18.12 13.63 0.24
C THR A 41 -18.89 12.36 -0.10
N HIS A 42 -19.35 11.67 0.94
CA HIS A 42 -20.19 10.47 0.83
C HIS A 42 -21.62 10.84 0.43
N GLU A 43 -22.41 9.85 0.01
CA GLU A 43 -23.80 10.06 -0.43
C GLU A 43 -24.70 10.63 0.69
N ASP A 44 -24.37 10.36 1.95
CA ASP A 44 -25.07 10.89 3.13
C ASP A 44 -24.66 12.34 3.49
N GLY A 45 -23.71 12.92 2.74
CA GLY A 45 -23.16 14.25 2.97
C GLY A 45 -22.00 14.29 3.97
N THR A 46 -21.60 13.15 4.54
CA THR A 46 -20.43 13.05 5.41
C THR A 46 -19.17 13.33 4.60
N LYS A 47 -18.29 14.17 5.16
CA LYS A 47 -17.00 14.51 4.56
C LYS A 47 -15.90 13.69 5.22
N GLU A 48 -15.02 13.16 4.39
CA GLU A 48 -13.88 12.38 4.82
C GLU A 48 -12.61 12.96 4.20
N GLN A 49 -11.56 13.08 5.01
CA GLN A 49 -10.27 13.60 4.59
C GLN A 49 -9.27 12.45 4.41
N GLY A 50 -8.35 12.61 3.48
CA GLY A 50 -7.50 11.49 3.09
C GLY A 50 -6.83 11.64 1.74
N TYR A 51 -6.51 10.50 1.16
CA TYR A 51 -5.69 10.39 -0.03
C TYR A 51 -6.33 9.45 -1.06
N TRP A 52 -6.38 9.92 -2.30
CA TRP A 52 -6.62 9.04 -3.44
C TRP A 52 -5.35 8.28 -3.77
N TYR A 53 -5.47 7.00 -4.06
CA TYR A 53 -4.34 6.18 -4.49
C TYR A 53 -4.67 5.36 -5.74
N GLU A 54 -3.63 4.86 -6.38
CA GLU A 54 -3.73 3.84 -7.42
C GLU A 54 -2.92 2.62 -7.01
N GLU A 55 -3.51 1.43 -7.21
CA GLU A 55 -2.80 0.18 -7.01
C GLU A 55 -2.00 -0.18 -8.26
N LEU A 56 -0.69 -0.36 -8.08
CA LEU A 56 0.27 -0.70 -9.13
C LEU A 56 0.56 -2.20 -9.19
N ALA A 57 0.44 -2.87 -8.06
CA ALA A 57 0.58 -4.32 -7.93
C ALA A 57 -0.14 -4.83 -6.68
N TYR A 58 -0.53 -6.10 -6.73
CA TYR A 58 -1.25 -6.78 -5.66
C TYR A 58 -0.75 -8.22 -5.52
N GLN A 59 -0.54 -8.66 -4.28
CA GLN A 59 -0.13 -10.01 -3.95
C GLN A 59 -0.83 -10.51 -2.68
N ARG A 60 -1.60 -11.59 -2.82
CA ARG A 60 -2.18 -12.34 -1.70
C ARG A 60 -1.58 -13.74 -1.51
N LYS A 61 -1.19 -14.37 -2.61
CA LYS A 61 -0.74 -15.77 -2.62
C LYS A 61 0.77 -15.84 -2.38
N GLY A 62 1.25 -17.02 -1.98
CA GLY A 62 2.68 -17.26 -1.89
C GLY A 62 3.40 -16.47 -0.81
N VAL A 63 2.68 -16.00 0.21
CA VAL A 63 3.25 -15.35 1.37
C VAL A 63 3.50 -16.39 2.47
N LEU A 64 4.70 -16.40 3.05
CA LEU A 64 5.10 -17.34 4.10
C LEU A 64 4.40 -17.02 5.42
N LYS A 65 4.18 -18.04 6.25
CA LYS A 65 3.51 -17.85 7.55
C LYS A 65 4.21 -16.81 8.44
N SER A 66 5.54 -16.76 8.41
CA SER A 66 6.35 -15.81 9.17
C SER A 66 6.11 -14.34 8.81
N PHE A 67 5.45 -14.06 7.67
CA PHE A 67 4.98 -12.72 7.34
C PHE A 67 3.95 -12.23 8.35
N TYR A 68 2.96 -13.06 8.65
CA TYR A 68 1.85 -12.73 9.57
C TYR A 68 2.28 -12.68 11.03
N ASP A 69 3.49 -13.14 11.35
CA ASP A 69 4.09 -12.97 12.68
C ASP A 69 4.85 -11.63 12.81
N LYS A 70 5.12 -10.96 11.67
CA LYS A 70 6.01 -9.79 11.59
C LYS A 70 5.30 -8.50 11.19
N TYR A 71 4.29 -8.60 10.33
CA TYR A 71 3.55 -7.48 9.78
C TYR A 71 2.10 -7.55 10.23
N ASP A 72 1.57 -6.42 10.67
CA ASP A 72 0.15 -6.22 10.93
C ASP A 72 -0.56 -5.61 9.71
N ALA A 73 -1.89 -5.59 9.75
CA ALA A 73 -2.66 -4.78 8.81
C ALA A 73 -2.42 -3.29 9.08
N ASP A 74 -2.61 -2.48 8.05
CA ASP A 74 -2.40 -1.03 8.05
C ASP A 74 -0.93 -0.63 8.25
N GLU A 75 0.01 -1.59 8.13
CA GLU A 75 1.43 -1.28 8.02
C GLU A 75 1.80 -0.81 6.61
N PHE A 76 2.78 0.09 6.56
CA PHE A 76 3.30 0.66 5.34
C PHE A 76 4.82 0.49 5.26
N ILE A 77 5.31 0.15 4.06
CA ILE A 77 6.74 0.13 3.74
C ILE A 77 7.04 1.27 2.76
N PHE A 78 7.89 2.20 3.19
CA PHE A 78 8.26 3.38 2.42
C PHE A 78 9.65 3.28 1.81
N THR A 79 10.46 2.28 2.18
CA THR A 79 11.88 2.21 1.80
C THR A 79 12.23 0.92 1.07
N GLU A 80 13.17 1.00 0.15
CA GLU A 80 13.65 -0.18 -0.61
C GLU A 80 14.23 -1.28 0.31
N PRO A 81 15.03 -0.97 1.36
CA PRO A 81 15.54 -2.00 2.29
C PRO A 81 14.44 -2.79 3.02
N GLU A 82 13.36 -2.14 3.40
CA GLU A 82 12.21 -2.79 4.02
C GLU A 82 11.47 -3.68 3.01
N LEU A 83 11.33 -3.24 1.76
CA LEU A 83 10.73 -4.05 0.69
C LEU A 83 11.58 -5.29 0.36
N LEU A 84 12.91 -5.16 0.38
CA LEU A 84 13.83 -6.30 0.26
C LEU A 84 13.71 -7.26 1.44
N THR A 85 13.42 -6.74 2.64
CA THR A 85 13.13 -7.55 3.82
C THR A 85 11.81 -8.31 3.62
N LEU A 86 10.78 -7.64 3.11
CA LEU A 86 9.49 -8.25 2.76
C LEU A 86 9.64 -9.41 1.76
N ASN A 87 10.50 -9.28 0.74
CA ASN A 87 10.79 -10.34 -0.24
C ASN A 87 11.34 -11.64 0.39
N GLN A 88 11.88 -11.59 1.61
CA GLN A 88 12.31 -12.79 2.34
C GLN A 88 11.13 -13.64 2.82
N TYR A 89 9.95 -13.03 2.94
CA TYR A 89 8.71 -13.67 3.34
C TYR A 89 7.87 -14.18 2.17
N ILE A 90 8.39 -14.11 0.94
CA ILE A 90 7.71 -14.61 -0.25
C ILE A 90 8.21 -16.02 -0.57
N HIS A 91 7.26 -16.94 -0.78
CA HIS A 91 7.53 -18.31 -1.18
C HIS A 91 8.38 -18.34 -2.45
N PRO A 92 9.39 -19.21 -2.56
CA PRO A 92 10.31 -19.25 -3.71
C PRO A 92 9.61 -19.25 -5.07
N ASP A 93 8.50 -19.98 -5.20
CA ASP A 93 7.72 -20.07 -6.44
C ASP A 93 7.07 -18.75 -6.88
N ASN A 94 6.94 -17.79 -5.97
CA ASN A 94 6.33 -16.49 -6.23
C ASN A 94 7.36 -15.35 -6.25
N LYS A 95 8.64 -15.63 -5.97
CA LYS A 95 9.68 -14.59 -5.89
C LYS A 95 9.90 -13.85 -7.20
N LEU A 96 9.83 -14.55 -8.33
CA LEU A 96 10.00 -13.90 -9.63
C LEU A 96 8.88 -12.89 -9.89
N THR A 97 7.63 -13.29 -9.66
CA THR A 97 6.47 -12.39 -9.79
C THR A 97 6.57 -11.23 -8.81
N PHE A 98 6.89 -11.49 -7.55
CA PHE A 98 7.08 -10.42 -6.55
C PHE A 98 8.19 -9.45 -6.96
N HIS A 99 9.29 -9.93 -7.52
CA HIS A 99 10.37 -9.07 -8.00
C HIS A 99 9.89 -8.14 -9.11
N VAL A 100 9.25 -8.69 -10.15
CA VAL A 100 8.76 -7.89 -11.29
C VAL A 100 7.65 -6.94 -10.89
N ASP A 101 6.74 -7.37 -10.01
CA ASP A 101 5.55 -6.59 -9.67
C ASP A 101 5.79 -5.57 -8.55
N PHE A 102 6.72 -5.84 -7.63
CA PHE A 102 7.01 -4.97 -6.50
C PHE A 102 8.39 -4.34 -6.62
N LEU A 103 9.46 -5.15 -6.65
CA LEU A 103 10.83 -4.61 -6.58
C LEU A 103 11.20 -3.74 -7.78
N ASP A 104 10.91 -4.19 -9.01
CA ASP A 104 11.25 -3.44 -10.22
C ASP A 104 10.42 -2.16 -10.40
N LYS A 105 9.21 -2.11 -9.82
CA LYS A 105 8.28 -0.98 -9.91
C LYS A 105 8.38 -0.02 -8.71
N PHE A 106 9.03 -0.45 -7.63
CA PHE A 106 9.17 0.37 -6.44
C PHE A 106 10.07 1.57 -6.72
N ASN A 107 9.62 2.74 -6.29
CA ASN A 107 10.33 3.99 -6.40
C ASN A 107 10.15 4.77 -5.10
N GLU A 108 11.19 4.75 -4.28
CA GLU A 108 11.21 5.37 -2.96
C GLU A 108 10.81 6.85 -3.03
N GLY A 109 9.91 7.27 -2.15
CA GLY A 109 9.35 8.63 -2.13
C GLY A 109 8.29 8.92 -3.20
N SER A 110 8.03 7.97 -4.11
CA SER A 110 6.91 8.07 -5.06
C SER A 110 5.79 7.09 -4.70
N ASN A 111 6.13 5.82 -4.47
CA ASN A 111 5.17 4.78 -4.10
C ASN A 111 5.58 4.08 -2.80
N PHE A 112 4.65 3.32 -2.23
CA PHE A 112 4.86 2.56 -1.00
C PHE A 112 4.04 1.28 -1.01
N VAL A 113 4.42 0.32 -0.18
CA VAL A 113 3.66 -0.92 0.00
C VAL A 113 2.74 -0.77 1.20
N MET A 114 1.51 -1.23 1.06
CA MET A 114 0.48 -1.28 2.10
C MET A 114 0.10 -2.73 2.39
N MET A 115 -0.11 -3.04 3.66
CA MET A 115 -0.58 -4.34 4.15
C MET A 115 -2.05 -4.22 4.52
N GLY A 116 -2.94 -4.89 3.77
CA GLY A 116 -4.40 -4.82 3.95
C GLY A 116 -5.03 -6.16 4.35
N TYR A 117 -6.33 -6.19 4.63
CA TYR A 117 -7.11 -7.40 4.95
C TYR A 117 -7.90 -7.99 3.77
#